data_AF-A0A8H6M0G9-F1
#
_entry.id   AF-A0A8H6M0G9-F1
#
_cell.length_a   1.000
_cell.length_b   1.000
_cell.length_c   1.000
_cell.angle_alpha   90.00
_cell.angle_beta   90.00
_cell.angle_gamma   90.00
#
_symmetry.space_group_name_H-M   'P 1'
#
loop_
_entity.id
_entity.type
_entity.pdbx_description
1 polymer ?
#
loop_
_entity_poly.entity_id
_entity_poly.type
_entity_poly.pdbx_seq_one_letter_code
_entity_poly.pdbx_strand_id
1 'polypeptide(L)'
;KRLYPSGARPLYGLVEGVGRGKRALSMARTRELQPRIVEQVYASKMYSAWIIDLMTRCESISVRTGSWMYVTVQHPNSKNPFTHYSSPKLRREAPEQLESFHKEVSMTMTALVCSDRKARVEEMISALKQEARAVEAEKRSERMEQELKQARDQVSELQAKL
;
A
#
# COMPACT_ATOMS: atom_id res chain seq x y z
N LYS A 1 -26.67 8.13 -25.71
CA LYS A 1 -25.38 8.72 -26.16
C LYS A 1 -24.26 8.15 -25.28
N ARG A 2 -23.21 7.55 -25.87
CA ARG A 2 -22.04 7.05 -25.12
C ARG A 2 -21.22 8.26 -24.67
N LEU A 3 -21.03 8.43 -23.36
CA LEU A 3 -20.24 9.53 -22.81
C LEU A 3 -18.77 9.08 -22.74
N TYR A 4 -17.87 9.90 -23.28
CA TYR A 4 -16.42 9.64 -23.23
C TYR A 4 -15.80 10.52 -22.15
N PRO A 5 -15.05 9.95 -21.19
CA PRO A 5 -14.27 10.73 -20.23
C PRO A 5 -13.24 11.58 -20.98
N SER A 6 -13.16 12.87 -20.63
CA SER A 6 -12.15 13.80 -21.16
C SER A 6 -11.62 14.67 -20.03
N GLY A 7 -10.48 15.36 -20.24
CA GLY A 7 -9.94 16.27 -19.24
C GLY A 7 -10.94 17.35 -18.80
N ALA A 8 -11.83 17.80 -19.70
CA ALA A 8 -12.89 18.76 -19.40
C ALA A 8 -14.12 18.13 -18.71
N ARG A 9 -14.30 16.81 -18.83
CA ARG A 9 -15.41 16.08 -18.20
C ARG A 9 -14.93 14.73 -17.66
N PRO A 10 -14.28 14.72 -16.49
CA PRO A 10 -13.71 13.52 -15.91
C PRO A 10 -14.80 12.69 -15.20
N LEU A 11 -15.55 11.89 -15.96
CA LEU A 11 -16.67 11.08 -15.46
C LEU A 11 -16.29 10.16 -14.28
N TYR A 12 -15.04 9.68 -14.27
CA TYR A 12 -14.49 8.80 -13.23
C TYR A 12 -13.39 9.48 -12.40
N GLY A 13 -13.36 10.80 -12.41
CA GLY A 13 -12.30 11.61 -11.81
C GLY A 13 -11.00 11.62 -12.63
N LEU A 14 -9.97 12.21 -12.04
CA LEU A 14 -8.64 12.38 -12.64
C LEU A 14 -7.66 11.36 -12.07
N VAL A 15 -6.72 10.87 -12.88
CA VAL A 15 -5.61 10.02 -12.43
C VAL A 15 -4.68 10.87 -11.58
N GLU A 16 -4.49 10.48 -10.33
CA GLU A 16 -3.57 11.14 -9.41
C GLU A 16 -2.11 10.75 -9.70
N GLY A 17 -1.18 11.67 -9.44
CA GLY A 17 0.26 11.43 -9.59
C GLY A 17 0.79 11.49 -11.04
N VAL A 18 -0.07 11.73 -12.05
CA VAL A 18 0.40 11.89 -13.44
C VAL A 18 1.07 13.24 -13.63
N GLY A 19 2.25 13.23 -14.24
CA GLY A 19 3.02 14.43 -14.56
C GLY A 19 3.43 14.52 -16.02
N ARG A 20 3.82 15.73 -16.45
CA ARG A 20 4.48 16.01 -17.73
C ARG A 20 5.68 16.91 -17.46
N GLY A 21 6.88 16.34 -17.53
CA GLY A 21 8.09 17.01 -17.06
C GLY A 21 7.96 17.36 -15.57
N LYS A 22 8.25 18.61 -15.20
CA LYS A 22 8.16 19.10 -13.81
C LYS A 22 6.74 19.51 -13.38
N ARG A 23 5.73 19.35 -14.24
CA ARG A 23 4.36 19.83 -13.99
C ARG A 23 3.40 18.67 -13.78
N ALA A 24 2.41 18.86 -12.90
CA ALA A 24 1.27 17.95 -12.80
C ALA A 24 0.46 17.96 -14.10
N LEU A 25 -0.11 16.81 -14.46
CA LEU A 25 -0.95 16.65 -15.64
C LEU A 25 -2.33 16.11 -15.24
N SER A 26 -3.37 16.89 -15.53
CA SER A 26 -4.76 16.44 -15.35
C SER A 26 -5.13 15.47 -16.45
N MET A 27 -5.24 14.18 -16.11
CA MET A 27 -5.64 13.13 -17.03
C MET A 27 -6.92 12.46 -16.52
N ALA A 28 -8.00 12.49 -17.31
CA ALA A 28 -9.24 11.83 -16.93
C ALA A 28 -9.10 10.30 -16.94
N ARG A 29 -9.64 9.64 -15.92
CA ARG A 29 -9.73 8.18 -15.89
C ARG A 29 -10.72 7.70 -16.97
N THR A 30 -10.38 6.62 -17.65
CA THR A 30 -11.25 5.99 -18.64
C THR A 30 -12.27 5.02 -18.03
N ARG A 31 -12.05 4.61 -16.78
CA ARG A 31 -12.88 3.69 -15.99
C ARG A 31 -12.88 4.12 -14.53
N GLU A 32 -13.91 3.69 -13.79
CA GLU A 32 -14.01 3.93 -12.36
C GLU A 32 -12.86 3.27 -11.59
N LEU A 33 -12.29 4.00 -10.64
CA LEU A 33 -11.23 3.49 -9.77
C LEU A 33 -11.84 2.56 -8.73
N GLN A 34 -11.44 1.29 -8.77
CA GLN A 34 -11.88 0.31 -7.78
C GLN A 34 -11.12 0.50 -6.46
N PRO A 35 -11.74 0.17 -5.32
CA PRO A 35 -11.09 0.26 -4.02
C PRO A 35 -9.88 -0.68 -3.92
N ARG A 36 -8.98 -0.38 -2.97
CA ARG A 36 -7.81 -1.22 -2.69
C ARG A 36 -8.25 -2.63 -2.28
N ILE A 37 -7.60 -3.64 -2.85
CA ILE A 37 -7.77 -5.03 -2.43
C ILE A 37 -7.16 -5.21 -1.04
N VAL A 38 -7.98 -5.63 -0.07
CA VAL A 38 -7.56 -5.88 1.31
C VAL A 38 -6.87 -7.24 1.44
N GLU A 39 -7.44 -8.26 0.80
CA GLU A 39 -6.93 -9.64 0.85
C GLU A 39 -5.60 -9.77 0.10
N GLN A 40 -4.51 -10.02 0.83
CA GLN A 40 -3.15 -10.01 0.29
C GLN A 40 -2.89 -11.13 -0.72
N VAL A 41 -3.50 -12.30 -0.53
CA VAL A 41 -3.37 -13.45 -1.44
C VAL A 41 -3.98 -13.10 -2.79
N TYR A 42 -5.20 -12.57 -2.77
CA TYR A 42 -5.89 -12.11 -3.98
C TYR A 42 -5.14 -10.94 -4.65
N ALA A 43 -4.70 -9.94 -3.88
CA ALA A 43 -3.94 -8.81 -4.40
C ALA A 43 -2.67 -9.25 -5.13
N SER A 44 -1.92 -10.19 -4.56
CA SER A 44 -0.68 -10.71 -5.15
C SER A 44 -0.95 -11.50 -6.43
N LYS A 45 -2.03 -12.29 -6.47
CA LYS A 45 -2.45 -13.00 -7.68
C LYS A 45 -2.84 -12.02 -8.80
N MET A 46 -3.65 -11.00 -8.48
CA MET A 46 -4.06 -9.99 -9.45
C MET A 46 -2.90 -9.15 -9.93
N TYR A 47 -1.98 -8.77 -9.04
CA TYR A 47 -0.75 -8.05 -9.38
C TYR A 47 0.06 -8.80 -10.45
N SER A 48 0.30 -10.10 -10.27
CA SER A 48 1.04 -10.92 -11.23
C SER A 48 0.35 -11.01 -12.60
N ALA A 49 -0.99 -11.06 -12.64
CA ALA A 49 -1.73 -11.07 -13.90
C ALA A 49 -1.71 -9.69 -14.58
N TRP A 50 -1.95 -8.62 -13.82
CA TRP A 50 -2.00 -7.26 -14.35
C TRP A 50 -0.64 -6.75 -14.80
N ILE A 51 0.46 -7.19 -14.16
CA ILE A 51 1.77 -6.74 -14.61
C ILE A 51 2.11 -7.27 -15.99
N ILE A 52 1.69 -8.49 -16.33
CA ILE A 52 1.89 -9.05 -17.67
C ILE A 52 1.11 -8.23 -18.72
N ASP A 53 -0.16 -7.90 -18.44
CA ASP A 53 -0.96 -7.05 -19.34
C ASP A 53 -0.35 -5.64 -19.48
N LEU A 54 0.09 -5.04 -18.37
CA LEU A 54 0.74 -3.73 -18.39
C LEU A 54 2.01 -3.74 -19.24
N MET A 55 2.91 -4.69 -19.02
CA MET A 55 4.17 -4.77 -19.78
C MET A 55 3.93 -5.05 -21.26
N THR A 56 2.93 -5.86 -21.60
CA THR A 56 2.51 -6.11 -22.99
C THR A 56 1.99 -4.83 -23.67
N ARG A 57 1.21 -4.01 -22.96
CA ARG A 57 0.74 -2.71 -23.47
C ARG A 57 1.87 -1.72 -23.65
N CYS A 58 2.80 -1.64 -22.69
CA CYS A 58 3.99 -0.79 -22.79
C CYS A 58 4.85 -1.18 -24.00
N GLU A 59 5.02 -2.48 -24.25
CA GLU A 59 5.69 -2.97 -25.44
C GLU A 59 4.98 -2.54 -26.72
N SER A 60 3.67 -2.81 -26.83
CA SER A 60 2.88 -2.45 -27.99
C SER A 60 2.94 -0.94 -28.30
N ILE A 61 2.77 -0.09 -27.27
CA ILE A 61 2.83 1.36 -27.43
C ILE A 61 4.21 1.78 -27.90
N SER A 62 5.27 1.35 -27.22
CA SER A 62 6.62 1.83 -27.52
C SER A 62 7.14 1.36 -28.87
N VAL A 63 6.83 0.12 -29.28
CA VAL A 63 7.20 -0.41 -30.59
C VAL A 63 6.43 0.31 -31.70
N ARG A 64 5.11 0.45 -31.56
CA ARG A 64 4.27 1.04 -32.62
C ARG A 64 4.46 2.54 -32.80
N THR A 65 4.81 3.25 -31.72
CA THR A 65 4.99 4.71 -31.75
C THR A 65 6.46 5.13 -31.81
N GLY A 66 7.41 4.20 -31.64
CA GLY A 66 8.83 4.51 -31.55
C GLY A 66 9.19 5.39 -30.34
N SER A 67 8.37 5.37 -29.27
CA SER A 67 8.60 6.19 -28.08
C SER A 67 9.68 5.58 -27.18
N TRP A 68 10.51 6.43 -26.57
CA TRP A 68 11.31 6.03 -25.40
C TRP A 68 10.39 5.84 -24.20
N MET A 69 10.44 4.65 -23.61
CA MET A 69 9.61 4.30 -22.46
C MET A 69 10.43 3.51 -21.44
N TYR A 70 10.22 3.84 -20.17
CA TYR A 70 10.68 3.08 -19.02
C TYR A 70 9.55 3.01 -18.00
N VAL A 71 9.21 1.80 -17.54
CA VAL A 71 8.14 1.57 -16.56
C VAL A 71 8.65 0.60 -15.51
N THR A 72 8.38 0.89 -14.24
CA THR A 72 8.75 0.04 -13.10
C THR A 72 7.59 -0.12 -12.16
N VAL A 73 7.49 -1.30 -11.57
CA VAL A 73 6.52 -1.60 -10.52
C VAL A 73 7.14 -2.50 -9.46
N GLN A 74 6.74 -2.28 -8.21
CA GLN A 74 7.09 -3.14 -7.10
C GLN A 74 5.84 -3.37 -6.25
N HIS A 75 5.51 -4.63 -5.99
CA HIS A 75 4.51 -4.97 -4.98
C HIS A 75 5.20 -5.06 -3.60
N PRO A 76 4.65 -4.47 -2.53
CA PRO A 76 5.28 -4.49 -1.20
C PRO A 76 5.54 -5.91 -0.66
N ASN A 77 4.67 -6.86 -1.01
CA ASN A 77 4.81 -8.28 -0.63
C ASN A 77 5.50 -9.14 -1.69
N SER A 78 6.02 -8.56 -2.78
CA SER A 78 6.81 -9.32 -3.75
C SER A 78 8.09 -9.83 -3.08
N LYS A 79 8.39 -11.12 -3.28
CA LYS A 79 9.69 -11.71 -2.92
C LYS A 79 10.76 -11.40 -3.96
N ASN A 80 10.33 -11.10 -5.18
CA ASN A 80 11.21 -10.78 -6.30
C ASN A 80 11.53 -9.29 -6.34
N PRO A 81 12.67 -8.91 -6.94
CA PRO A 81 12.95 -7.53 -7.31
C PRO A 81 11.84 -6.91 -8.18
N PHE A 82 11.90 -5.58 -8.34
CA PHE A 82 10.92 -4.85 -9.13
C PHE A 82 10.91 -5.31 -10.58
N THR A 83 9.71 -5.41 -11.13
CA THR A 83 9.53 -5.71 -12.54
C THR A 83 9.63 -4.41 -13.32
N HIS A 84 10.35 -4.45 -14.43
CA HIS A 84 10.55 -3.26 -15.25
C HIS A 84 10.46 -3.59 -16.73
N TYR A 85 10.11 -2.55 -17.50
CA TYR A 85 10.15 -2.57 -18.95
C TYR A 85 10.93 -1.35 -19.44
N SER A 86 11.84 -1.59 -20.37
CA SER A 86 12.61 -0.55 -21.06
C SER A 86 12.41 -0.73 -22.55
N SER A 87 11.89 0.26 -23.25
CA SER A 87 11.62 0.17 -24.71
C SER A 87 12.87 -0.20 -25.53
N PRO A 88 12.73 -0.90 -26.67
CA PRO A 88 13.87 -1.24 -27.54
C PRO A 88 14.67 -0.02 -27.97
N LYS A 89 13.99 1.11 -28.22
CA LYS A 89 14.65 2.36 -28.61
C LYS A 89 15.54 2.91 -27.48
N LEU A 90 15.02 2.95 -26.25
CA LEU A 90 15.80 3.40 -25.08
C LEU A 90 17.00 2.49 -24.80
N ARG A 91 16.83 1.17 -24.84
CA ARG A 91 17.92 0.21 -24.61
C ARG A 91 19.06 0.35 -25.63
N ARG A 92 18.74 0.72 -26.86
CA ARG A 92 19.70 0.87 -27.95
C ARG A 92 20.40 2.23 -27.92
N GLU A 93 19.66 3.30 -27.65
CA GLU A 93 20.19 4.66 -27.79
C GLU A 93 20.85 5.18 -26.52
N ALA A 94 20.49 4.67 -25.34
CA ALA A 94 21.02 5.15 -24.07
C ALA A 94 21.23 4.00 -23.05
N PRO A 95 22.02 2.96 -23.37
CA PRO A 95 22.21 1.81 -22.50
C PRO A 95 22.84 2.16 -21.15
N GLU A 96 23.86 3.02 -21.13
CA GLU A 96 24.57 3.41 -19.90
C GLU A 96 23.69 4.25 -18.96
N GLN A 97 22.96 5.23 -19.52
CA GLN A 97 22.04 6.06 -18.75
C GLN A 97 20.87 5.22 -18.22
N LEU A 98 20.40 4.25 -19.01
CA LEU A 98 19.39 3.31 -18.57
C LEU A 98 19.88 2.46 -17.39
N GLU A 99 21.13 1.98 -17.44
CA GLU A 99 21.72 1.21 -16.34
C GLU A 99 21.84 2.05 -15.06
N SER A 100 22.35 3.28 -15.17
CA SER A 100 22.48 4.22 -14.05
C SER A 100 21.11 4.51 -13.42
N PHE A 101 20.11 4.86 -14.23
CA PHE A 101 18.75 5.10 -13.75
C PHE A 101 18.13 3.84 -13.13
N HIS A 102 18.36 2.67 -13.72
CA HIS A 102 17.84 1.41 -13.18
C HIS A 102 18.44 1.10 -11.79
N LYS A 103 19.71 1.41 -11.55
CA LYS A 103 20.35 1.27 -10.23
C LYS A 103 19.68 2.18 -9.19
N GLU A 104 19.44 3.45 -9.53
CA GLU A 104 18.76 4.40 -8.62
C GLU A 104 17.33 3.95 -8.27
N VAL A 105 16.58 3.49 -9.27
CA VAL A 105 15.23 2.96 -9.05
C VAL A 105 15.27 1.69 -8.20
N SER A 106 16.24 0.81 -8.42
CA SER A 106 16.43 -0.40 -7.62
C SER A 106 16.64 -0.10 -6.13
N MET A 107 17.55 0.83 -5.84
CA MET A 107 17.81 1.30 -4.47
C MET A 107 16.56 1.89 -3.84
N THR A 108 15.84 2.73 -4.60
CA THR A 108 14.60 3.38 -4.13
C THR A 108 13.51 2.36 -3.81
N MET A 109 13.23 1.42 -4.73
CA MET A 109 12.21 0.39 -4.52
C MET A 109 12.55 -0.53 -3.34
N THR A 110 13.82 -0.86 -3.18
CA THR A 110 14.30 -1.66 -2.04
C THR A 110 14.08 -0.93 -0.73
N ALA A 111 14.44 0.36 -0.66
CA ALA A 111 14.22 1.19 0.52
C ALA A 111 12.72 1.29 0.87
N LEU A 112 11.85 1.47 -0.12
CA LEU A 112 10.40 1.54 0.07
C LEU A 112 9.82 0.23 0.62
N VAL A 113 10.22 -0.93 0.06
CA VAL A 113 9.77 -2.24 0.54
C VAL A 113 10.26 -2.50 1.98
N CYS A 114 11.50 -2.16 2.28
CA CYS A 114 12.04 -2.26 3.64
C CYS A 114 11.28 -1.36 4.62
N SER A 115 10.95 -0.13 4.21
CA SER A 115 10.17 0.81 5.03
C SER A 115 8.76 0.29 5.29
N ASP A 116 8.06 -0.21 4.27
CA ASP A 116 6.71 -0.77 4.41
C ASP A 116 6.70 -1.97 5.37
N ARG A 117 7.69 -2.88 5.24
CA ARG A 117 7.83 -4.03 6.14
C ARG A 117 8.08 -3.61 7.59
N LYS A 118 8.95 -2.61 7.81
CA LYS A 118 9.20 -2.07 9.16
C LYS A 118 7.93 -1.50 9.79
N ALA A 119 7.21 -0.66 9.04
CA ALA A 119 5.96 -0.06 9.51
C ALA A 119 4.93 -1.12 9.93
N ARG A 120 4.78 -2.19 9.15
CA ARG A 120 3.86 -3.30 9.50
C ARG A 120 4.28 -4.05 10.76
N VAL A 121 5.59 -4.28 10.94
CA VAL A 121 6.11 -4.94 12.15
C VAL A 121 5.88 -4.06 13.38
N GLU A 122 6.12 -2.75 13.26
CA GLU A 122 5.87 -1.78 14.34
C GLU A 122 4.39 -1.72 14.71
N GLU A 123 3.50 -1.72 13.71
CA GLU A 123 2.04 -1.76 13.91
C GLU A 123 1.63 -3.05 14.65
N MET A 124 2.17 -4.21 14.23
CA MET A 124 1.91 -5.49 14.90
C MET A 124 2.41 -5.51 16.35
N ILE A 125 3.62 -4.98 16.61
CA ILE A 125 4.16 -4.87 17.97
C ILE A 125 3.30 -3.94 18.83
N SER A 126 2.81 -2.83 18.26
CA SER A 126 1.93 -1.90 18.96
C SER A 126 0.60 -2.56 19.33
N ALA A 127 -0.01 -3.31 18.40
CA ALA A 127 -1.25 -4.04 18.64
C ALA A 127 -1.08 -5.07 19.77
N LEU A 128 -0.01 -5.87 19.74
CA LEU A 128 0.28 -6.85 20.80
C LEU A 128 0.49 -6.19 22.17
N LYS A 129 1.16 -5.04 22.21
CA LYS A 129 1.33 -4.27 23.46
C LYS A 129 0.01 -3.71 23.99
N GLN A 130 -0.88 -3.25 23.11
CA GLN A 130 -2.20 -2.77 23.50
C GLN A 130 -3.06 -3.90 24.05
N GLU A 131 -3.03 -5.07 23.43
CA GLU A 131 -3.74 -6.26 23.90
C GLU A 131 -3.21 -6.72 25.27
N ALA A 132 -1.89 -6.80 25.44
CA ALA A 132 -1.29 -7.14 26.73
C ALA A 132 -1.70 -6.16 27.85
N ARG A 133 -1.71 -4.84 27.56
CA ARG A 133 -2.18 -3.82 28.51
C ARG A 133 -3.66 -3.94 28.82
N ALA A 134 -4.49 -4.27 27.84
CA ALA A 134 -5.92 -4.48 28.04
C ALA A 134 -6.16 -5.67 28.97
N VAL A 135 -5.46 -6.79 28.76
CA VAL A 135 -5.53 -7.98 29.63
C VAL A 135 -5.04 -7.68 31.04
N GLU A 136 -3.95 -6.92 31.21
CA GLU A 136 -3.47 -6.51 32.52
C GLU A 136 -4.45 -5.57 33.24
N ALA A 137 -5.04 -4.63 32.51
CA ALA A 137 -6.04 -3.71 33.04
C ALA A 137 -7.32 -4.44 33.47
N GLU A 138 -7.77 -5.42 32.68
CA GLU A 138 -8.92 -6.28 32.98
C GLU A 138 -8.68 -7.08 34.26
N LYS A 139 -7.55 -7.78 34.36
CA LYS A 139 -7.15 -8.49 35.60
C LYS A 139 -7.07 -7.57 36.81
N ARG A 140 -6.62 -6.33 36.63
CA ARG A 140 -6.55 -5.35 37.73
C ARG A 140 -7.95 -4.87 38.12
N SER A 141 -8.85 -4.66 37.16
CA SER A 141 -10.25 -4.32 37.40
C SER A 141 -10.95 -5.42 38.17
N GLU A 142 -10.80 -6.68 37.76
CA GLU A 142 -11.36 -7.85 38.45
C GLU A 142 -10.89 -7.94 39.90
N ARG A 143 -9.59 -7.71 40.17
CA ARG A 143 -9.06 -7.69 41.55
C ARG A 143 -9.66 -6.55 42.37
N MET A 144 -9.73 -5.35 41.81
CA MET A 144 -10.33 -4.20 42.50
C MET A 144 -11.82 -4.43 42.78
N GLU A 145 -12.57 -5.06 41.87
CA GLU A 145 -13.97 -5.43 42.09
C GLU A 145 -14.12 -6.47 43.20
N GLN A 146 -13.24 -7.48 43.26
CA GLN A 146 -13.22 -8.47 44.33
C GLN A 146 -12.94 -7.83 45.69
N GLU A 147 -11.93 -6.95 45.78
CA GLU A 147 -11.60 -6.21 46.99
C GLU A 147 -12.75 -5.29 47.43
N LEU A 148 -13.39 -4.60 46.48
CA LEU A 148 -14.51 -3.70 46.77
C LEU A 148 -15.74 -4.47 47.25
N LYS A 149 -15.98 -5.67 46.73
CA LYS A 149 -17.01 -6.58 47.23
C LYS A 149 -16.71 -7.01 48.66
N GLN A 150 -15.50 -7.46 48.95
CA GLN A 150 -15.10 -7.86 50.31
C GLN A 150 -15.23 -6.70 51.31
N ALA A 151 -14.81 -5.49 50.94
CA ALA A 151 -14.95 -4.31 51.78
C ALA A 151 -16.43 -3.96 52.05
N ARG A 152 -17.31 -4.07 51.05
CA ARG A 152 -18.75 -3.86 51.22
C ARG A 152 -19.37 -4.88 52.18
N ASP A 153 -19.00 -6.15 52.03
CA ASP A 153 -19.49 -7.22 52.90
C ASP A 153 -19.08 -6.97 54.37
N GLN A 154 -17.84 -6.54 54.62
CA GLN A 154 -17.35 -6.18 55.96
C GLN A 154 -18.08 -4.96 56.56
N VAL A 155 -18.33 -3.92 55.77
CA VAL A 155 -19.09 -2.74 56.24
C VAL A 155 -20.52 -3.14 56.61
N SER A 156 -21.16 -3.99 55.80
CA SER A 156 -22.50 -4.52 56.09
C SER A 156 -22.52 -5.32 57.39
N GLU A 157 -21.52 -6.17 57.64
CA GLU A 157 -21.43 -6.93 58.89
C GLU A 157 -21.22 -6.06 60.13
N LEU A 158 -20.43 -4.99 60.02
CA LEU A 158 -20.21 -4.04 61.11
C LEU A 158 -21.47 -3.23 61.42
N GLN A 159 -22.22 -2.82 60.38
CA GLN A 159 -23.49 -2.11 60.55
C GLN A 159 -24.58 -2.97 61.18
N ALA A 160 -24.58 -4.29 60.95
CA ALA A 160 -25.54 -5.21 61.57
C ALA A 160 -25.25 -5.50 63.05
N LYS A 161 -24.07 -5.12 63.57
CA LYS A 161 -23.65 -5.33 64.96
C LYS A 161 -23.86 -4.08 65.86
N LEU A 162 -24.28 -2.96 65.28
CA LEU A 162 -24.64 -1.72 65.96
C LEU A 162 -26.16 -1.66 66.17
#